data_AF-Q1UZX2-F1
#
_entry.id   AF-Q1UZX2-F1
#
_cell.length_a   1.000
_cell.length_b   1.000
_cell.length_c   1.000
_cell.angle_alpha   90.00
_cell.angle_beta   90.00
_cell.angle_gamma   90.00
#
_symmetry.space_group_name_H-M   'P 1'
#
loop_
_entity.id
_entity.type
_entity.pdbx_description
1 polymer ?
#
loop_
_entity_poly.entity_id
_entity_poly.type
_entity_poly.pdbx_seq_one_letter_code
_entity_poly.pdbx_strand_id
1 'polypeptide(L)'
;MLYFSHRYIVAWIIFYNNQDERFGSSIWRWSYDYQVIGERDVSDLDDKPFVRKRRVRNRTVSIMYCNFFIGFLVFMSFLSNLLILILT
;
A
#
# COMPACT_ATOMS: atom_id res chain seq x y z
N MET A 1 14.05 11.62 -3.65
CA MET A 1 13.81 10.28 -4.25
C MET A 1 12.60 9.57 -3.64
N LEU A 2 12.50 9.43 -2.31
CA LEU A 2 11.36 8.76 -1.64
C LEU A 2 9.97 9.35 -1.93
N TYR A 3 9.90 10.66 -2.17
CA TYR A 3 8.66 11.33 -2.57
C TYR A 3 8.18 10.89 -3.97
N PHE A 4 9.09 10.82 -4.93
CA PHE A 4 8.78 10.38 -6.30
C PHE A 4 8.42 8.89 -6.35
N SER A 5 9.12 8.04 -5.60
CA SER A 5 8.76 6.62 -5.47
C SER A 5 7.38 6.47 -4.83
N HIS A 6 7.06 7.24 -3.79
CA HIS A 6 5.74 7.20 -3.18
C HIS A 6 4.63 7.63 -4.16
N ARG A 7 4.80 8.74 -4.88
CA ARG A 7 3.87 9.19 -5.93
C ARG A 7 3.64 8.11 -7.00
N TYR A 8 4.70 7.43 -7.42
CA TYR A 8 4.61 6.35 -8.39
C TYR A 8 3.83 5.15 -7.85
N ILE A 9 4.11 4.72 -6.61
CA ILE A 9 3.37 3.62 -5.96
C ILE A 9 1.88 3.97 -5.81
N VAL A 10 1.57 5.20 -5.40
CA VAL A 10 0.18 5.68 -5.28
C VAL A 10 -0.54 5.65 -6.62
N ALA A 11 0.12 6.06 -7.72
CA ALA A 11 -0.47 5.98 -9.06
C ALA A 11 -0.82 4.54 -9.46
N TRP A 12 0.04 3.56 -9.10
CA TRP A 12 -0.27 2.14 -9.32
C TRP A 12 -1.46 1.65 -8.49
N ILE A 13 -1.57 2.08 -7.23
CA ILE A 13 -2.72 1.71 -6.39
C ILE A 13 -4.01 2.26 -6.98
N ILE A 14 -4.02 3.52 -7.44
CA ILE A 14 -5.16 4.12 -8.14
C ILE A 14 -5.49 3.34 -9.41
N PHE A 15 -4.48 2.99 -10.21
CA PHE A 15 -4.67 2.16 -11.40
C PHE A 15 -5.37 0.83 -11.08
N TYR A 16 -4.93 0.13 -10.02
CA TYR A 16 -5.54 -1.13 -9.59
C TYR A 16 -6.94 -0.97 -9.00
N ASN A 17 -7.19 0.11 -8.27
CA ASN A 17 -8.53 0.43 -7.74
C ASN A 17 -9.55 0.62 -8.87
N ASN A 18 -9.13 1.19 -10.00
CA ASN A 18 -10.00 1.38 -11.16
C ASN A 18 -10.23 0.10 -12.00
N GLN A 19 -9.61 -1.05 -11.65
CA GLN A 19 -9.79 -2.31 -12.38
C GLN A 19 -11.02 -3.12 -11.95
N ASP A 20 -11.63 -2.78 -10.82
CA ASP A 20 -12.80 -3.44 -10.26
C ASP A 20 -13.50 -2.49 -9.28
N GLU A 21 -14.81 -2.27 -9.46
CA GLU A 21 -15.61 -1.33 -8.67
C GLU A 21 -15.58 -1.66 -7.16
N ARG A 22 -15.37 -2.95 -6.83
CA ARG A 22 -15.32 -3.43 -5.44
C ARG A 22 -14.15 -2.86 -4.64
N PHE A 23 -13.06 -2.45 -5.28
CA PHE A 23 -11.85 -2.03 -4.57
C PHE A 23 -11.90 -0.63 -3.96
N GLY A 24 -12.97 0.14 -4.24
CA GLY A 24 -13.17 1.49 -3.71
C GLY A 24 -12.05 2.47 -4.10
N SER A 25 -12.02 3.64 -3.45
CA SER A 25 -11.05 4.70 -3.73
C SER A 25 -9.88 4.76 -2.74
N SER A 26 -9.80 3.85 -1.77
CA SER A 26 -8.80 3.90 -0.70
C SER A 26 -7.41 3.51 -1.21
N ILE A 27 -6.40 4.33 -0.87
CA ILE A 27 -4.99 4.04 -1.20
C ILE A 27 -4.31 3.20 -0.09
N TRP A 28 -4.74 3.36 1.16
CA TRP A 28 -4.10 2.79 2.34
C TRP A 28 -4.64 1.42 2.75
N ARG A 29 -5.87 1.08 2.35
CA ARG A 29 -6.57 -0.10 2.84
C ARG A 29 -6.09 -1.35 2.12
N TRP A 30 -5.79 -2.40 2.89
CA TRP A 30 -5.66 -3.73 2.31
C TRP A 30 -7.03 -4.22 1.83
N SER A 31 -7.00 -5.04 0.79
CA SER A 31 -8.20 -5.53 0.12
C SER A 31 -8.92 -6.66 0.86
N TYR A 32 -8.39 -7.09 2.01
CA TYR A 32 -8.99 -8.19 2.76
C TYR A 32 -10.40 -7.85 3.25
N ASP A 33 -10.72 -6.55 3.31
CA ASP A 33 -12.03 -6.07 3.71
C ASP A 33 -13.05 -6.04 2.56
N TYR A 34 -12.66 -6.40 1.33
CA TYR A 34 -13.57 -6.48 0.20
C TYR A 34 -14.08 -7.91 0.02
N GLN A 35 -15.41 -8.02 0.03
CA GLN A 35 -16.13 -9.30 -0.02
C GLN A 35 -15.85 -10.03 -1.35
N VAL A 36 -15.40 -11.27 -1.24
CA VAL A 36 -15.25 -12.18 -2.38
C VAL A 36 -16.63 -12.78 -2.71
N ILE A 37 -16.90 -13.08 -3.98
CA ILE A 37 -18.09 -13.83 -4.37
C ILE A 37 -17.84 -15.30 -3.95
N GLY A 38 -18.49 -15.76 -2.87
CA GLY A 38 -18.37 -17.12 -2.34
C GLY A 38 -18.36 -17.17 -0.81
N GLU A 39 -18.43 -18.38 -0.25
CA GLU A 39 -18.33 -18.60 1.20
C GLU A 39 -16.87 -18.56 1.70
N ARG A 40 -15.89 -18.78 0.80
CA ARG A 40 -14.48 -18.95 1.17
C ARG A 40 -13.63 -17.77 0.70
N ASP A 41 -13.26 -16.90 1.64
CA ASP A 41 -12.48 -15.67 1.38
C ASP A 41 -11.04 -15.87 0.88
N VAL A 42 -10.45 -17.05 1.12
CA VAL A 42 -9.04 -17.35 0.80
C VAL A 42 -8.90 -18.13 -0.50
N SER A 43 -9.94 -18.88 -0.88
CA SER A 43 -9.84 -19.86 -1.96
C SER A 43 -9.97 -19.21 -3.34
N ASP A 44 -9.16 -19.68 -4.29
CA ASP A 44 -9.24 -19.27 -5.70
C ASP A 44 -10.40 -19.96 -6.44
N LEU A 45 -11.23 -20.74 -5.76
CA LEU A 45 -12.26 -21.59 -6.38
C LEU A 45 -13.50 -20.78 -6.81
N ASP A 46 -13.89 -19.80 -6.00
CA ASP A 46 -15.18 -19.12 -6.16
C ASP A 46 -15.04 -17.83 -7.02
N ASP A 47 -13.96 -17.05 -6.87
CA ASP A 47 -13.68 -15.84 -7.69
C ASP A 47 -12.18 -15.66 -7.97
N LYS A 48 -11.63 -16.58 -8.75
CA LYS A 48 -10.22 -16.59 -9.17
C LYS A 48 -9.70 -15.25 -9.75
N PRO A 49 -10.39 -14.58 -10.70
CA PRO A 49 -9.86 -13.36 -11.31
C PRO A 49 -9.79 -12.21 -10.30
N PHE A 50 -10.78 -12.07 -9.43
CA PHE A 50 -10.76 -11.04 -8.39
C PHE A 50 -9.67 -11.30 -7.36
N VAL A 51 -9.55 -12.52 -6.84
CA VAL A 51 -8.55 -12.86 -5.82
C VAL A 51 -7.13 -12.61 -6.31
N ARG A 52 -6.85 -12.83 -7.60
CA ARG A 52 -5.54 -12.50 -8.22
C ARG A 52 -5.30 -11.00 -8.30
N LYS A 53 -6.26 -10.22 -8.81
CA LYS A 53 -6.16 -8.74 -8.85
C LYS A 53 -5.95 -8.18 -7.44
N ARG A 54 -6.68 -8.72 -6.47
CA ARG A 54 -6.60 -8.40 -5.04
C ARG A 54 -5.19 -8.59 -4.48
N ARG A 55 -4.57 -9.75 -4.75
CA ARG A 55 -3.21 -10.08 -4.28
C ARG A 55 -2.17 -9.13 -4.86
N VAL A 56 -2.27 -8.81 -6.15
CA VAL A 56 -1.36 -7.86 -6.82
C VAL A 56 -1.47 -6.48 -6.17
N ARG A 57 -2.69 -5.97 -6.01
CA ARG A 57 -2.93 -4.69 -5.34
C ARG A 57 -2.40 -4.68 -3.91
N ASN A 58 -2.68 -5.72 -3.13
CA ASN A 58 -2.20 -5.83 -1.74
C ASN A 58 -0.68 -5.82 -1.65
N ARG A 59 0.02 -6.49 -2.58
CA ARG A 59 1.48 -6.43 -2.66
C ARG A 59 1.97 -5.01 -2.90
N THR A 60 1.33 -4.26 -3.79
CA THR A 60 1.66 -2.85 -4.05
C THR A 60 1.41 -1.96 -2.83
N VAL A 61 0.30 -2.16 -2.11
CA VAL A 61 0.01 -1.45 -0.85
C VAL A 61 1.07 -1.77 0.21
N SER A 62 1.52 -3.02 0.33
CA SER A 62 2.62 -3.36 1.24
C SER A 62 3.94 -2.68 0.87
N ILE A 63 4.26 -2.58 -0.42
CA ILE A 63 5.43 -1.83 -0.90
C ILE A 63 5.31 -0.34 -0.54
N MET A 64 4.10 0.23 -0.62
CA MET A 64 3.85 1.61 -0.19
C MET A 64 4.19 1.82 1.29
N TYR A 65 3.73 0.91 2.16
CA TYR A 65 4.05 0.97 3.59
C TYR A 65 5.55 0.83 3.84
N CYS A 66 6.25 -0.09 3.17
CA CYS A 66 7.70 -0.21 3.29
C CYS A 66 8.41 1.09 2.90
N ASN A 67 8.02 1.73 1.79
CA ASN A 67 8.59 3.01 1.36
C ASN A 67 8.34 4.14 2.38
N PHE A 68 7.13 4.18 2.96
CA PHE A 68 6.79 5.13 4.02
C PHE A 68 7.64 4.92 5.27
N PHE A 69 7.78 3.68 5.74
CA PHE A 69 8.60 3.36 6.93
C PHE A 69 10.07 3.69 6.73
N ILE A 70 10.64 3.45 5.54
CA ILE A 70 12.02 3.86 5.24
C ILE A 70 12.15 5.38 5.33
N GLY A 71 11.20 6.13 4.76
CA GLY A 71 11.18 7.59 4.86
C GLY A 71 11.06 8.08 6.30
N PHE A 72 10.23 7.42 7.11
CA PHE A 72 10.09 7.71 8.53
C PHE A 72 11.42 7.49 9.28
N LEU A 73 12.12 6.38 9.07
CA LEU A 73 13.41 6.12 9.73
C LEU A 73 14.47 7.17 9.37
N VAL A 74 14.58 7.52 8.08
CA VAL A 74 15.50 8.58 7.63
C VAL A 74 15.15 9.92 8.27
N PHE A 75 13.87 10.26 8.32
CA PHE A 75 13.39 11.50 8.94
C PHE A 75 13.70 11.56 10.44
N MET A 76 13.46 10.46 11.17
CA MET A 76 13.77 10.39 12.61
C MET A 76 15.28 10.50 12.88
N SER A 77 16.11 9.87 12.04
CA SER A 77 17.56 10.02 12.13
C SER A 77 18.01 11.46 11.86
N PHE A 78 17.45 12.11 10.85
CA PHE A 78 17.72 13.53 10.56
C PHE A 78 17.33 14.43 11.74
N LEU A 79 16.11 14.27 12.27
CA LEU A 79 15.63 15.06 13.40
C LEU A 79 16.50 14.88 14.64
N SER A 80 16.92 13.64 14.93
CA SER A 80 17.82 13.35 16.06
C SER A 80 19.14 14.11 15.95
N ASN A 81 19.78 14.07 14.79
CA ASN A 81 21.03 14.80 14.55
C ASN A 81 20.83 16.32 14.61
N LEU A 82 19.70 16.82 14.09
CA LEU A 82 19.35 18.24 14.16
C LEU A 82 19.16 18.70 15.61
N LEU A 83 18.49 17.90 16.44
CA LEU A 83 18.30 18.17 17.88
C LEU A 83 19.65 18.24 18.61
N ILE A 84 20.57 17.30 18.31
CA ILE A 84 21.93 17.31 18.89
C ILE A 84 22.66 18.60 18.50
N LEU A 85 22.59 19.01 17.24
CA LEU A 85 23.22 20.25 16.75
C LEU A 85 22.66 21.51 17.42
N ILE A 86 21.37 21.54 17.73
CA ILE A 86 20.75 22.70 18.41
C ILE A 86 21.14 22.76 19.89
N LEU A 87 21.31 21.61 20.53
CA LEU A 87 21.59 21.52 21.97
C LEU A 87 23.09 21.66 22.31
N THR A 88 23.98 21.39 21.35
CA THR A 88 25.44 21.50 21.49
C THR A 88 25.93 22.86 21.01
#